data_AF-A0A1G8IF18-F1
#
_entry.id   AF-A0A1G8IF18-F1
#
_cell.length_a   1.000
_cell.length_b   1.000
_cell.length_c   1.000
_cell.angle_alpha   90.00
_cell.angle_beta   90.00
_cell.angle_gamma   90.00
#
_symmetry.space_group_name_H-M   'P 1'
#
loop_
_entity.id
_entity.type
_entity.pdbx_description
1 polymer ?
#
loop_
_entity_poly.entity_id
_entity_poly.type
_entity_poly.pdbx_seq_one_letter_code
_entity_poly.pdbx_strand_id
1 'polypeptide(L)'
;MPTFTNALSDQDIVNDMLKDSKFAIHSLSVALGESTSTVFREKLVNQLNSCIDNHFKLSDFAAQKNWYQPYQSPEQQLQEDINTSLGFV
;
A
#
# COMPACT_ATOMS: atom_id res chain seq x y z
N MET A 1 8.21 -4.30 -35.23
CA MET A 1 7.10 -4.49 -34.28
C MET A 1 7.55 -3.94 -32.94
N PRO A 2 6.78 -3.09 -32.26
CA PRO A 2 7.15 -2.63 -30.93
C PRO A 2 6.96 -3.79 -29.96
N THR A 3 8.05 -4.22 -29.33
CA THR A 3 8.03 -5.21 -28.26
C THR A 3 7.54 -4.53 -26.99
N PHE A 4 6.25 -4.70 -26.67
CA PHE A 4 5.73 -4.38 -25.35
C PHE A 4 6.30 -5.39 -24.36
N THR A 5 7.33 -5.02 -23.61
CA THR A 5 7.70 -5.75 -22.41
C THR A 5 6.71 -5.37 -21.33
N ASN A 6 5.62 -6.15 -21.21
CA ASN A 6 4.63 -6.11 -20.12
C ASN A 6 5.24 -6.54 -18.76
N ALA A 7 6.45 -6.08 -18.44
CA ALA A 7 7.06 -6.33 -17.15
C ALA A 7 6.48 -5.33 -16.14
N LEU A 8 5.88 -5.84 -15.07
CA LEU A 8 5.55 -5.03 -13.89
C LEU A 8 6.83 -4.35 -13.39
N SER A 9 6.77 -3.04 -13.21
CA SER A 9 7.87 -2.31 -12.60
C SER A 9 7.92 -2.55 -11.09
N ASP A 10 9.07 -2.31 -10.46
CA ASP A 10 9.19 -2.35 -8.99
C ASP A 10 8.20 -1.38 -8.33
N GLN A 11 7.92 -0.23 -8.97
CA GLN A 11 6.94 0.74 -8.49
C GLN A 11 5.52 0.16 -8.51
N ASP A 12 5.14 -0.56 -9.58
CA ASP A 12 3.82 -1.22 -9.65
C ASP A 12 3.65 -2.25 -8.54
N ILE A 13 4.70 -3.05 -8.29
CA ILE A 13 4.71 -4.07 -7.24
C ILE A 13 4.57 -3.40 -5.86
N VAL A 14 5.34 -2.35 -5.60
CA VAL A 14 5.29 -1.63 -4.31
C VAL A 14 3.93 -0.98 -4.08
N ASN A 15 3.32 -0.40 -5.12
CA ASN A 15 1.99 0.20 -5.02
C ASN A 15 0.92 -0.85 -4.71
N ASP A 16 0.99 -2.03 -5.32
CA ASP A 16 0.09 -3.14 -5.01
C ASP A 16 0.29 -3.64 -3.56
N MET A 17 1.53 -3.77 -3.11
CA MET A 17 1.85 -4.12 -1.72
C MET A 17 1.36 -3.06 -0.71
N LEU A 18 1.43 -1.77 -1.05
CA LEU A 18 0.90 -0.68 -0.23
C LEU A 18 -0.64 -0.77 -0.10
N LYS A 19 -1.33 -1.14 -1.19
CA LYS A 19 -2.78 -1.39 -1.18
C LYS A 19 -3.12 -2.59 -0.29
N ASP A 20 -2.42 -3.71 -0.48
CA ASP A 20 -2.67 -4.95 0.28
C ASP A 20 -2.37 -4.81 1.77
N SER A 21 -1.32 -4.08 2.14
CA SER A 21 -1.01 -3.82 3.55
C SER A 21 -2.10 -3.00 4.26
N LYS A 22 -2.69 -1.98 3.59
CA LYS A 22 -3.86 -1.24 4.11
C LYS A 22 -5.07 -2.14 4.28
N PHE A 23 -5.33 -3.01 3.29
CA PHE A 23 -6.42 -3.98 3.36
C PHE A 23 -6.24 -4.98 4.52
N ALA A 24 -5.02 -5.45 4.75
CA ALA A 24 -4.69 -6.33 5.87
C ALA A 24 -4.93 -5.66 7.23
N ILE A 25 -4.46 -4.41 7.40
CA ILE A 25 -4.69 -3.61 8.62
C ILE A 25 -6.20 -3.45 8.89
N HIS A 26 -6.97 -3.08 7.86
CA HIS A 26 -8.42 -2.95 7.97
C HIS A 26 -9.08 -4.27 8.38
N SER A 27 -8.76 -5.37 7.68
CA SER A 27 -9.35 -6.69 7.93
C SER A 27 -9.04 -7.21 9.33
N LEU A 28 -7.80 -7.05 9.80
CA LEU A 28 -7.39 -7.43 11.16
C LEU A 28 -8.10 -6.58 12.23
N SER A 29 -8.30 -5.29 11.96
CA SER A 29 -9.01 -4.38 12.88
C SER A 29 -10.48 -4.79 13.04
N VAL A 30 -11.15 -5.16 11.93
CA VAL A 30 -12.52 -5.70 11.97
C VAL A 30 -12.54 -7.04 12.72
N ALA A 31 -11.65 -7.97 12.38
CA ALA A 31 -11.58 -9.28 13.02
C ALA A 31 -11.33 -9.20 14.54
N LEU A 32 -10.55 -8.22 14.99
CA LEU A 32 -10.32 -7.95 16.42
C LEU A 32 -11.60 -7.51 17.14
N GLY A 33 -12.42 -6.68 16.48
CA GLY A 33 -13.72 -6.24 17.00
C GLY A 33 -14.74 -7.38 17.11
N GLU A 34 -14.69 -8.32 16.18
CA GLU A 34 -15.63 -9.47 16.11
C GLU A 34 -15.16 -10.69 16.92
N SER A 35 -13.89 -10.74 17.34
CA SER A 35 -13.33 -11.91 18.02
C SER A 35 -13.89 -12.09 19.43
N THR A 36 -14.55 -13.23 19.68
CA THR A 36 -15.05 -13.61 21.02
C THR A 36 -14.02 -14.36 21.88
N SER A 37 -12.91 -14.82 21.28
CA SER A 37 -11.88 -15.61 21.95
C SER A 37 -10.67 -14.75 22.32
N THR A 38 -10.30 -14.73 23.61
CA THR A 38 -9.16 -13.95 24.12
C THR A 38 -7.83 -14.41 23.53
N VAL A 39 -7.62 -15.73 23.42
CA VAL A 39 -6.39 -16.30 22.84
C VAL A 39 -6.27 -15.96 21.35
N PHE A 40 -7.38 -15.94 20.61
CA PHE A 40 -7.35 -15.55 19.21
C PHE A 40 -7.12 -14.05 19.04
N ARG A 41 -7.72 -13.23 19.91
CA ARG A 41 -7.51 -11.78 19.96
C ARG A 41 -6.03 -11.42 20.15
N GLU A 42 -5.31 -12.08 21.05
CA GLU A 42 -3.87 -11.85 21.25
C GLU A 42 -3.06 -12.10 19.97
N LYS A 43 -3.37 -13.18 19.23
CA LYS A 43 -2.71 -13.47 17.95
C LYS A 43 -3.01 -12.39 16.90
N LEU A 44 -4.26 -11.96 16.80
CA LEU A 44 -4.67 -10.91 15.88
C LEU A 44 -4.02 -9.56 16.21
N VAL A 45 -3.87 -9.21 17.50
CA VAL A 45 -3.16 -7.98 17.92
C VAL A 45 -1.71 -8.02 17.45
N ASN A 46 -1.02 -9.15 17.65
CA ASN A 46 0.37 -9.30 17.20
C ASN A 46 0.50 -9.19 15.68
N GLN A 47 -0.45 -9.78 14.93
CA GLN A 47 -0.49 -9.65 13.47
C GLN A 47 -0.76 -8.21 13.03
N LEU A 48 -1.72 -7.52 13.66
CA LEU A 48 -2.05 -6.13 13.35
C LEU A 48 -0.84 -5.22 13.57
N ASN A 49 -0.18 -5.33 14.72
CA ASN A 49 1.02 -4.55 15.02
C ASN A 49 2.13 -4.80 13.98
N SER A 50 2.35 -6.06 13.60
CA SER A 50 3.34 -6.42 12.57
C SER A 50 2.97 -5.86 11.20
N CYS A 51 1.69 -5.88 10.82
CA CYS A 51 1.21 -5.29 9.58
C CYS A 51 1.37 -3.77 9.56
N ILE A 52 1.10 -3.09 10.67
CA ILE A 52 1.30 -1.64 10.81
C ILE A 52 2.78 -1.29 10.66
N ASP A 53 3.66 -1.98 11.38
CA ASP A 53 5.11 -1.73 11.31
C ASP A 53 5.66 -1.96 9.89
N ASN A 54 5.20 -3.02 9.22
CA ASN A 54 5.61 -3.32 7.85
C ASN A 54 5.04 -2.31 6.85
N HIS A 55 3.81 -1.83 7.05
CA HIS A 55 3.21 -0.79 6.22
C HIS A 55 4.04 0.50 6.26
N PHE A 56 4.45 0.95 7.46
CA PHE A 56 5.28 2.14 7.60
C PHE A 56 6.66 1.99 6.96
N LYS A 57 7.32 0.85 7.14
CA LYS A 57 8.60 0.57 6.46
C LYS A 57 8.46 0.60 4.94
N LEU A 58 7.38 0.02 4.41
CA LEU A 58 7.11 0.01 2.97
C LEU A 58 6.77 1.42 2.46
N SER A 59 5.97 2.20 3.20
CA SER A 59 5.62 3.56 2.81
C SER A 59 6.83 4.49 2.83
N ASP A 60 7.71 4.36 3.82
CA ASP A 60 8.94 5.14 3.90
C ASP A 60 9.88 4.78 2.74
N PHE A 61 10.02 3.49 2.42
CA PHE A 61 10.78 3.03 1.26
C PHE A 61 10.22 3.60 -0.05
N ALA A 62 8.91 3.53 -0.25
CA ALA A 62 8.25 4.05 -1.44
C ALA A 62 8.38 5.58 -1.55
N ALA A 63 8.28 6.31 -0.43
CA ALA A 63 8.48 7.75 -0.39
C ALA A 63 9.92 8.15 -0.72
N GLN A 64 10.93 7.44 -0.18
CA GLN A 64 12.35 7.66 -0.50
C GLN A 64 12.65 7.45 -1.99
N LYS A 65 11.91 6.57 -2.66
CA LYS A 65 12.00 6.31 -4.10
C LYS A 65 11.17 7.28 -4.96
N ASN A 66 10.44 8.22 -4.35
CA ASN A 66 9.42 9.06 -5.00
C ASN A 66 8.29 8.27 -5.68
N TRP A 67 8.03 7.04 -5.24
CA TRP A 67 6.96 6.19 -5.76
C TRP A 67 5.63 6.39 -5.05
N TYR A 68 5.67 6.96 -3.84
CA TYR A 68 4.48 7.22 -3.03
C TYR A 68 4.60 8.56 -2.30
N GLN A 69 3.65 9.46 -2.53
CA GLN A 69 3.63 10.80 -1.93
C GLN A 69 2.35 10.98 -1.08
N PRO A 70 2.37 10.55 0.20
CA PRO A 70 1.17 10.51 1.03
C PRO A 70 0.58 11.90 1.38
N TYR A 71 1.38 12.95 1.23
CA TYR A 71 1.01 14.33 1.61
C TYR A 71 0.61 15.21 0.42
N GLN A 72 0.58 14.67 -0.79
CA GLN A 72 0.04 15.41 -1.94
C GLN A 72 -1.44 15.69 -1.76
N SER A 73 -1.87 16.85 -2.24
CA SER A 73 -3.29 17.14 -2.32
C SER A 73 -3.95 16.24 -3.38
N PRO A 74 -5.26 15.94 -3.26
CA PRO A 74 -5.99 15.18 -4.28
C PRO A 74 -5.85 15.75 -5.69
N GLU A 75 -5.78 17.09 -5.82
CA GLU A 75 -5.58 17.76 -7.11
C GLU A 75 -4.20 17.47 -7.71
N GLN A 76 -3.15 17.41 -6.88
CA GLN A 76 -1.80 17.09 -7.31
C GLN A 76 -1.70 15.63 -7.78
N GLN A 77 -2.29 14.71 -7.01
CA GLN A 77 -2.34 13.29 -7.38
C GLN A 77 -3.08 13.07 -8.70
N LEU A 78 -4.23 13.71 -8.87
CA LEU A 78 -5.00 13.63 -10.11
C LEU A 78 -4.20 14.15 -11.32
N GLN A 79 -3.48 15.27 -11.15
CA GLN A 79 -2.67 15.82 -12.23
C GLN A 79 -1.53 14.88 -12.63
N GLU A 80 -0.88 14.24 -11.66
CA GLU A 80 0.19 13.26 -11.90
C GLU A 80 -0.33 12.00 -12.61
N ASP A 81 -1.50 11.49 -12.20
CA ASP A 81 -2.16 10.36 -12.86
C ASP A 81 -2.50 10.68 -14.32
N ILE A 82 -3.02 11.89 -14.58
CA ILE A 82 -3.31 12.37 -15.94
C ILE A 82 -2.03 12.46 -16.77
N ASN A 83 -0.96 13.04 -16.22
CA ASN A 83 0.32 13.18 -16.93
C ASN A 83 0.93 11.81 -17.26
N THR A 84 0.86 10.87 -16.32
CA THR A 84 1.35 9.49 -16.49
C THR A 84 0.54 8.75 -17.57
N SER A 85 -0.79 8.88 -17.54
CA SER A 85 -1.69 8.25 -18.53
C SER A 85 -1.47 8.79 -19.95
N LEU A 86 -1.11 10.07 -20.08
CA LEU A 86 -0.88 10.74 -21.36
C LEU A 86 0.58 10.60 -21.86
N GLY A 87 1.47 9.97 -21.09
CA GLY A 87 2.87 9.75 -21.48
C GLY A 87 3.75 11.00 -21.43
N PHE A 88 3.41 11.98 -20.57
CA PHE A 88 4.21 13.19 -20.38
C PHE A 88 5.35 13.02 -19.37
N VAL A 89 5.53 11.82 -18.81
CA VAL A 89 6.57 11.42 -17.85
C VAL A 89 7.14 10.06 -18.23
#